data_AF-A0A7S0ARG1-F1
#
_entry.id   AF-A0A7S0ARG1-F1
#
_cell.length_a   1.000
_cell.length_b   1.000
_cell.length_c   1.000
_cell.angle_alpha   90.00
_cell.angle_beta   90.00
_cell.angle_gamma   90.00
#
_symmetry.space_group_name_H-M   'P 1'
#
loop_
_entity.id
_entity.type
_entity.pdbx_description
1 polymer ?
#
loop_
_entity_poly.entity_id
_entity_poly.type
_entity_poly.pdbx_seq_one_letter_code
_entity_poly.pdbx_strand_id
1 'polypeptide(L)'
;AGAGDGGVGAGHKMTSTPRLPPEEFSYIGRPAETFEGRWAAIEKALSAIFGGAAFTLVDVGSNHGYFSLRAALCFPSVEVVGVEGSVGIGNGAVGASTRSVAHIAATSAIRTHLDWIGKLGLSNCFVAPEVWDFDYVLNLCKAGFRADAMLELSVVHHIDGICGAGYSRAGLGQVEGSLALIAGILRLADVHVLELPDRPWLEHLHDRFGSPRGIIDAAAALTGEAWDLEKLYSNEWLGTRELWLLRSRCPRRSAKTSFRSFFPLLLPCDDLEALADDGALGERADAGGDSPAVPGDAAFASQVLTG
;
A
#
# COMPACT_ATOMS: atom_id res chain seq x y z
N ALA A 1 -0.59 -65.80 -14.98
CA ALA A 1 -1.67 -64.81 -15.11
C ALA A 1 -1.72 -63.99 -13.83
N GLY A 2 -1.64 -62.67 -13.92
CA GLY A 2 -1.64 -61.78 -12.75
C GLY A 2 -0.82 -60.52 -13.02
N ALA A 3 -1.30 -59.69 -13.95
CA ALA A 3 -0.80 -58.34 -14.19
C ALA A 3 -1.36 -57.37 -13.12
N GLY A 4 -0.59 -56.33 -12.80
CA GLY A 4 -1.07 -55.15 -12.07
C GLY A 4 0.07 -54.47 -11.32
N ASP A 5 0.16 -53.14 -11.21
CA ASP A 5 -0.51 -52.05 -11.90
C ASP A 5 0.46 -50.87 -11.74
N GLY A 6 0.97 -50.37 -12.86
CA GLY A 6 1.97 -49.31 -12.93
C GLY A 6 1.31 -47.94 -12.85
N GLY A 7 1.06 -47.47 -11.63
CA GLY A 7 0.60 -46.10 -11.38
C GLY A 7 1.69 -45.08 -11.71
N VAL A 8 1.64 -44.52 -12.92
CA VAL A 8 2.47 -43.40 -13.37
C VAL A 8 2.01 -42.14 -12.63
N GLY A 9 2.83 -41.69 -11.67
CA GLY A 9 2.64 -40.41 -11.00
C GLY A 9 2.76 -39.27 -12.02
N ALA A 10 1.66 -38.56 -12.24
CA ALA A 10 1.65 -37.32 -13.01
C ALA A 10 2.43 -36.25 -12.23
N GLY A 11 3.72 -36.14 -12.51
CA GLY A 11 4.53 -35.02 -12.05
C GLY A 11 3.95 -33.72 -12.59
N HIS A 12 3.29 -32.95 -11.72
CA HIS A 12 2.97 -31.56 -11.98
C HIS A 12 4.30 -30.84 -12.26
N LYS A 13 4.56 -30.51 -13.53
CA LYS A 13 5.62 -29.58 -13.90
C LYS A 13 5.25 -28.26 -13.24
N MET A 14 6.03 -27.84 -12.23
CA MET A 14 6.00 -26.45 -11.76
C MET A 14 6.36 -25.58 -12.97
N THR A 15 5.35 -24.98 -13.59
CA THR A 15 5.55 -23.92 -14.56
C THR A 15 6.18 -22.76 -13.82
N SER A 16 7.41 -22.39 -14.18
CA SER A 16 8.10 -21.24 -13.60
C SER A 16 7.21 -20.00 -13.69
N THR A 17 7.04 -19.28 -12.59
CA THR A 17 6.30 -18.01 -12.55
C THR A 17 6.83 -17.06 -13.63
N PRO A 18 5.97 -16.45 -14.47
CA PRO A 18 6.38 -15.47 -15.47
C PRO A 18 7.23 -14.36 -14.85
N ARG A 19 8.32 -13.97 -15.52
CA ARG A 19 9.15 -12.84 -15.09
C ARG A 19 8.57 -11.54 -15.66
N LEU A 20 8.24 -10.60 -14.78
CA LEU A 20 7.89 -9.23 -15.16
C LEU A 20 9.15 -8.47 -15.64
N PRO A 21 9.13 -7.75 -16.77
CA PRO A 21 10.25 -6.94 -17.27
C PRO A 21 10.43 -5.67 -16.43
N PRO A 22 11.43 -5.58 -15.52
CA PRO A 22 11.52 -4.46 -14.57
C PRO A 22 11.61 -3.07 -15.21
N GLU A 23 12.10 -3.00 -16.45
CA GLU A 23 12.18 -1.77 -17.25
C GLU A 23 10.82 -1.11 -17.50
N GLU A 24 9.73 -1.89 -17.56
CA GLU A 24 8.37 -1.36 -17.71
C GLU A 24 7.79 -0.83 -16.39
N PHE A 25 8.45 -1.11 -15.27
CA PHE A 25 8.02 -0.69 -13.93
C PHE A 25 9.00 0.29 -13.26
N SER A 26 10.10 0.61 -13.94
CA SER A 26 11.08 1.57 -13.43
C SER A 26 10.50 2.98 -13.45
N TYR A 27 10.69 3.71 -12.36
CA TYR A 27 10.33 5.12 -12.24
C TYR A 27 11.53 5.89 -11.71
N ILE A 28 11.64 7.17 -12.11
CA ILE A 28 12.74 8.10 -11.73
C ILE A 28 14.16 7.50 -11.85
N GLY A 29 14.38 6.63 -12.84
CA GLY A 29 15.67 5.98 -13.07
C GLY A 29 16.05 4.93 -12.01
N ARG A 30 15.07 4.39 -11.26
CA ARG A 30 15.31 3.35 -10.27
C ARG A 30 15.86 2.08 -10.94
N PRO A 31 17.02 1.55 -10.52
CA PRO A 31 17.57 0.35 -11.12
C PRO A 31 16.69 -0.89 -10.86
N ALA A 32 16.55 -1.73 -11.88
CA ALA A 32 15.72 -2.94 -11.88
C ALA A 32 16.03 -3.88 -10.71
N GLU A 33 17.31 -4.06 -10.40
CA GLU A 33 17.80 -4.93 -9.33
C GLU A 33 17.27 -4.54 -7.95
N THR A 34 16.93 -3.27 -7.74
CA THR A 34 16.34 -2.80 -6.48
C THR A 34 14.90 -3.29 -6.32
N PHE A 35 14.18 -3.58 -7.40
CA PHE A 35 12.85 -4.19 -7.33
C PHE A 35 12.93 -5.67 -7.04
N GLU A 36 13.81 -6.38 -7.76
CA GLU A 36 13.95 -7.83 -7.62
C GLU A 36 14.45 -8.23 -6.22
N GLY A 37 15.46 -7.52 -5.70
CA GLY A 37 15.98 -7.77 -4.34
C GLY A 37 14.94 -7.52 -3.24
N ARG A 38 14.18 -6.43 -3.35
CA ARG A 38 13.07 -6.13 -2.43
C ARG A 38 11.98 -7.19 -2.51
N TRP A 39 11.55 -7.54 -3.73
CA TRP A 39 10.52 -8.56 -3.91
C TRP A 39 10.94 -9.90 -3.31
N ALA A 40 12.18 -10.36 -3.55
CA ALA A 40 12.64 -11.63 -2.98
C ALA A 40 12.58 -11.65 -1.44
N ALA A 41 12.87 -10.52 -0.79
CA ALA A 41 12.74 -10.38 0.66
C ALA A 41 11.28 -10.37 1.13
N ILE A 42 10.41 -9.64 0.41
CA ILE A 42 8.96 -9.57 0.67
C ILE A 42 8.31 -10.94 0.51
N GLU A 43 8.56 -11.62 -0.61
CA GLU A 43 8.03 -12.95 -0.92
C GLU A 43 8.38 -13.95 0.17
N LYS A 44 9.64 -13.96 0.62
CA LYS A 44 10.10 -14.81 1.72
C LYS A 44 9.35 -14.50 3.02
N ALA A 45 9.18 -13.22 3.36
CA ALA A 45 8.49 -12.81 4.58
C ALA A 45 7.00 -13.19 4.55
N LEU A 46 6.29 -12.88 3.47
CA LEU A 46 4.88 -13.21 3.30
C LEU A 46 4.67 -14.73 3.29
N SER A 47 5.53 -15.49 2.59
CA SER A 47 5.48 -16.96 2.59
C SER A 47 5.67 -17.55 3.99
N ALA A 48 6.55 -16.97 4.81
CA ALA A 48 6.77 -17.42 6.17
C ALA A 48 5.58 -17.15 7.09
N ILE A 49 4.82 -16.08 6.85
CA ILE A 49 3.68 -15.67 7.67
C ILE A 49 2.40 -16.39 7.25
N PHE A 50 2.07 -16.34 5.96
CA PHE A 50 0.79 -16.82 5.44
C PHE A 50 0.88 -18.24 4.86
N GLY A 51 2.08 -18.69 4.45
CA GLY A 51 2.26 -19.97 3.78
C GLY A 51 1.40 -20.05 2.52
N GLY A 52 0.46 -21.00 2.49
CA GLY A 52 -0.54 -21.13 1.43
C GLY A 52 -1.95 -20.65 1.80
N ALA A 53 -2.11 -19.99 2.95
CA ALA A 53 -3.41 -19.46 3.36
C ALA A 53 -3.87 -18.32 2.44
N ALA A 54 -5.18 -18.15 2.31
CA ALA A 54 -5.75 -16.95 1.69
C ALA A 54 -5.56 -15.75 2.63
N PHE A 55 -5.28 -14.58 2.06
CA PHE A 55 -5.14 -13.33 2.78
C PHE A 55 -5.43 -12.15 1.83
N THR A 56 -5.55 -10.95 2.39
CA THR A 56 -5.73 -9.69 1.66
C THR A 56 -4.45 -8.88 1.71
N LEU A 57 -4.04 -8.33 0.57
CA LEU A 57 -2.85 -7.49 0.45
C LEU A 57 -3.20 -6.15 -0.18
N VAL A 58 -2.78 -5.06 0.45
CA VAL A 58 -2.85 -3.70 -0.11
C VAL A 58 -1.45 -3.22 -0.45
N ASP A 59 -1.23 -2.76 -1.67
CA ASP A 59 0.04 -2.15 -2.09
C ASP A 59 -0.18 -0.65 -2.26
N VAL A 60 0.21 0.15 -1.27
CA VAL A 60 -0.02 1.59 -1.25
C VAL A 60 1.06 2.31 -2.06
N GLY A 61 0.64 3.10 -3.04
CA GLY A 61 1.53 3.68 -4.04
C GLY A 61 2.06 2.64 -5.00
N SER A 62 1.19 1.72 -5.45
CA SER A 62 1.57 0.55 -6.27
C SER A 62 2.23 0.94 -7.60
N ASN A 63 2.08 2.19 -8.06
CA ASN A 63 2.67 2.69 -9.28
C ASN A 63 2.25 1.82 -10.48
N HIS A 64 3.16 1.42 -11.36
CA HIS A 64 2.96 0.49 -12.47
C HIS A 64 2.59 -0.94 -12.01
N GLY A 65 2.52 -1.21 -10.70
CA GLY A 65 1.97 -2.45 -10.15
C GLY A 65 2.95 -3.59 -9.90
N TYR A 66 4.26 -3.35 -9.98
CA TYR A 66 5.26 -4.44 -9.91
C TYR A 66 5.04 -5.37 -8.70
N PHE A 67 4.93 -4.81 -7.49
CA PHE A 67 4.79 -5.62 -6.27
C PHE A 67 3.41 -6.27 -6.16
N SER A 68 2.35 -5.54 -6.52
CA SER A 68 0.99 -6.08 -6.64
C SER A 68 0.91 -7.30 -7.56
N LEU A 69 1.43 -7.18 -8.79
CA LEU A 69 1.43 -8.24 -9.79
C LEU A 69 2.26 -9.46 -9.34
N ARG A 70 3.43 -9.23 -8.72
CA ARG A 70 4.26 -10.31 -8.18
C ARG A 70 3.56 -11.04 -7.03
N ALA A 71 2.88 -10.32 -6.15
CA ALA A 71 2.10 -10.91 -5.07
C ALA A 71 0.96 -11.78 -5.62
N ALA A 72 0.19 -11.25 -6.57
CA ALA A 72 -0.91 -11.99 -7.20
C ALA A 72 -0.43 -13.27 -7.91
N LEU A 73 0.73 -13.22 -8.58
CA LEU A 73 1.36 -14.37 -9.25
C LEU A 73 1.87 -15.43 -8.26
N CYS A 74 2.56 -15.02 -7.19
CA CYS A 74 3.18 -15.95 -6.24
C CYS A 74 2.19 -16.54 -5.24
N PHE A 75 1.07 -15.85 -4.96
CA PHE A 75 0.07 -16.28 -4.00
C PHE A 75 -1.33 -16.34 -4.65
N PRO A 76 -1.71 -17.40 -5.39
CA PRO A 76 -2.97 -17.43 -6.13
C PRO A 76 -4.25 -17.28 -5.28
N SER A 77 -4.15 -17.52 -3.96
CA SER A 77 -5.24 -17.34 -3.00
C SER A 77 -5.28 -15.95 -2.36
N VAL A 78 -4.29 -15.08 -2.61
CA VAL A 78 -4.29 -13.70 -2.11
C VAL A 78 -5.24 -12.86 -2.93
N GLU A 79 -5.96 -11.95 -2.28
CA GLU A 79 -6.64 -10.85 -2.94
C GLU A 79 -5.77 -9.58 -2.84
N VAL A 80 -5.28 -9.09 -3.98
CA VAL A 80 -4.40 -7.91 -4.06
C VAL A 80 -5.16 -6.68 -4.53
N VAL A 81 -5.02 -5.58 -3.82
CA VAL A 81 -5.43 -4.25 -4.28
C VAL A 81 -4.21 -3.32 -4.31
N GLY A 82 -3.81 -2.91 -5.51
CA GLY A 82 -2.84 -1.83 -5.69
C GLY A 82 -3.54 -0.47 -5.62
N VAL A 83 -3.18 0.34 -4.63
CA VAL A 83 -3.69 1.71 -4.49
C VAL A 83 -2.70 2.65 -5.16
N GLU A 84 -3.15 3.39 -6.16
CA GLU A 84 -2.31 4.36 -6.87
C GLU A 84 -3.04 5.69 -7.00
N GLY A 85 -2.48 6.72 -6.37
CA GLY A 85 -3.03 8.08 -6.38
C GLY A 85 -2.28 9.04 -7.30
N SER A 86 -1.11 8.70 -7.84
CA SER A 86 -0.25 9.61 -8.61
C SER A 86 0.10 10.90 -7.84
N VAL A 87 0.54 10.71 -6.59
CA VAL A 87 1.03 11.77 -5.70
C VAL A 87 2.55 11.89 -5.68
N GLY A 88 3.26 10.93 -6.28
CA GLY A 88 4.72 10.88 -6.36
C GLY A 88 5.30 11.44 -7.66
N ILE A 89 6.61 11.66 -7.67
CA ILE A 89 7.34 12.26 -8.82
C ILE A 89 7.35 11.33 -10.05
N GLY A 90 7.30 10.01 -9.84
CA GLY A 90 7.46 9.02 -10.91
C GLY A 90 6.30 8.90 -11.90
N ASN A 91 5.08 9.33 -11.53
CA ASN A 91 3.85 8.98 -12.25
C ASN A 91 3.04 10.21 -12.71
N GLY A 92 3.63 11.39 -12.55
CA GLY A 92 2.89 12.65 -12.57
C GLY A 92 2.25 12.94 -11.20
N ALA A 93 2.13 14.22 -10.86
CA ALA A 93 1.57 14.69 -9.60
C ALA A 93 0.06 14.95 -9.70
N VAL A 94 -0.67 14.16 -10.50
CA VAL A 94 -2.09 14.37 -10.79
C VAL A 94 -2.90 14.31 -9.48
N GLY A 95 -2.66 13.31 -8.64
CA GLY A 95 -3.33 13.20 -7.34
C GLY A 95 -2.93 14.26 -6.34
N ALA A 96 -1.85 15.02 -6.57
CA ALA A 96 -1.54 16.15 -5.71
C ALA A 96 -2.46 17.35 -5.97
N SER A 97 -3.06 17.44 -7.17
CA SER A 97 -3.91 18.57 -7.58
C SER A 97 -5.39 18.23 -7.76
N THR A 98 -5.74 16.94 -7.87
CA THR A 98 -7.14 16.49 -7.99
C THR A 98 -7.41 15.23 -7.18
N ARG A 99 -8.67 15.02 -6.83
CA ARG A 99 -9.21 13.76 -6.30
C ARG A 99 -10.09 13.04 -7.33
N SER A 100 -10.09 13.51 -8.58
CA SER A 100 -10.84 12.89 -9.68
C SER A 100 -10.30 11.49 -9.99
N VAL A 101 -11.11 10.49 -9.68
CA VAL A 101 -10.84 9.07 -9.96
C VAL A 101 -10.55 8.84 -11.45
N ALA A 102 -11.33 9.45 -12.34
CA ALA A 102 -11.14 9.32 -13.79
C ALA A 102 -9.77 9.85 -14.25
N HIS A 103 -9.33 11.00 -13.71
CA HIS A 103 -8.02 11.57 -14.05
C HIS A 103 -6.87 10.69 -13.53
N ILE A 104 -7.01 10.15 -12.32
CA ILE A 104 -6.01 9.26 -11.73
C ILE A 104 -5.96 7.93 -12.50
N ALA A 105 -7.10 7.33 -12.80
CA ALA A 105 -7.22 6.10 -13.60
C ALA A 105 -6.63 6.24 -15.01
N ALA A 106 -6.63 7.45 -15.57
CA ALA A 106 -6.05 7.73 -16.88
C ALA A 106 -4.51 7.82 -16.89
N THR A 107 -3.84 7.78 -15.74
CA THR A 107 -2.37 7.88 -15.64
C THR A 107 -1.67 6.67 -16.27
N SER A 108 -0.43 6.86 -16.73
CA SER A 108 0.36 5.76 -17.30
C SER A 108 0.59 4.63 -16.31
N ALA A 109 0.84 4.97 -15.03
CA ALA A 109 1.05 3.98 -13.98
C ALA A 109 -0.13 3.00 -13.85
N ILE A 110 -1.36 3.52 -13.73
CA ILE A 110 -2.55 2.68 -13.62
C ILE A 110 -2.82 1.90 -14.92
N ARG A 111 -2.66 2.55 -16.08
CA ARG A 111 -2.84 1.86 -17.38
C ARG A 111 -1.89 0.70 -17.55
N THR A 112 -0.60 0.88 -17.24
CA THR A 112 0.39 -0.20 -17.29
C THR A 112 0.06 -1.30 -16.29
N HIS A 113 -0.36 -0.96 -15.07
CA HIS A 113 -0.76 -1.96 -14.08
C HIS A 113 -1.93 -2.81 -14.62
N LEU A 114 -2.98 -2.18 -15.13
CA LEU A 114 -4.17 -2.86 -15.66
C LEU A 114 -3.86 -3.74 -16.89
N ASP A 115 -3.05 -3.23 -17.82
CA ASP A 115 -2.59 -3.98 -18.99
C ASP A 115 -1.83 -5.25 -18.59
N TRP A 116 -0.96 -5.17 -17.57
CA TRP A 116 -0.25 -6.33 -17.04
C TRP A 116 -1.17 -7.31 -16.28
N ILE A 117 -2.19 -6.83 -15.56
CA ILE A 117 -3.22 -7.70 -14.96
C ILE A 117 -3.91 -8.50 -16.09
N GLY A 118 -4.29 -7.84 -17.18
CA GLY A 118 -4.91 -8.47 -18.35
C GLY A 118 -4.00 -9.49 -19.04
N LYS A 119 -2.76 -9.09 -19.38
CA LYS A 119 -1.75 -9.96 -20.01
C LYS A 119 -1.46 -11.24 -19.22
N LEU A 120 -1.52 -11.17 -17.89
CA LEU A 120 -1.24 -12.29 -17.00
C LEU A 120 -2.49 -13.06 -16.55
N GLY A 121 -3.70 -12.56 -16.86
CA GLY A 121 -4.96 -13.18 -16.46
C GLY A 121 -5.18 -13.20 -14.95
N LEU A 122 -4.73 -12.17 -14.23
CA LEU A 122 -4.74 -12.13 -12.76
C LEU A 122 -6.10 -11.68 -12.21
N SER A 123 -7.02 -12.63 -12.03
CA SER A 123 -8.36 -12.35 -11.47
C SER A 123 -8.37 -11.96 -9.99
N ASN A 124 -7.23 -12.09 -9.31
CA ASN A 124 -7.03 -11.79 -7.90
C ASN A 124 -6.27 -10.48 -7.65
N CYS A 125 -6.04 -9.67 -8.69
CA CYS A 125 -5.35 -8.39 -8.62
C CYS A 125 -6.25 -7.27 -9.14
N PHE A 126 -6.38 -6.19 -8.37
CA PHE A 126 -7.22 -5.04 -8.68
C PHE A 126 -6.44 -3.74 -8.49
N VAL A 127 -6.88 -2.68 -9.16
CA VAL A 127 -6.34 -1.32 -8.97
C VAL A 127 -7.40 -0.40 -8.38
N ALA A 128 -7.03 0.33 -7.33
CA ALA A 128 -7.83 1.39 -6.71
C ALA A 128 -7.21 2.77 -7.03
N PRO A 129 -7.78 3.54 -7.97
CA PRO A 129 -7.31 4.88 -8.35
C PRO A 129 -7.66 5.94 -7.29
N GLU A 130 -7.03 5.86 -6.11
CA GLU A 130 -7.36 6.66 -4.94
C GLU A 130 -6.14 7.40 -4.37
N VAL A 131 -6.38 8.64 -3.91
CA VAL A 131 -5.38 9.38 -3.12
C VAL A 131 -5.63 9.11 -1.65
N TRP A 132 -4.66 8.48 -1.00
CA TRP A 132 -4.66 8.36 0.44
C TRP A 132 -3.94 9.56 1.02
N ASP A 133 -4.69 10.45 1.66
CA ASP A 133 -4.18 11.53 2.51
C ASP A 133 -4.53 11.26 3.97
N PHE A 134 -4.16 12.18 4.85
CA PHE A 134 -4.34 12.05 6.30
C PHE A 134 -5.80 11.80 6.69
N ASP A 135 -6.72 12.60 6.15
CA ASP A 135 -8.14 12.47 6.49
C ASP A 135 -8.70 11.15 5.96
N TYR A 136 -8.30 10.73 4.75
CA TYR A 136 -8.72 9.46 4.19
C TYR A 136 -8.26 8.26 5.03
N VAL A 137 -6.99 8.25 5.45
CA VAL A 137 -6.44 7.20 6.33
C VAL A 137 -7.19 7.14 7.67
N LEU A 138 -7.49 8.29 8.28
CA LEU A 138 -8.29 8.33 9.51
C LEU A 138 -9.71 7.82 9.29
N ASN A 139 -10.32 8.12 8.15
CA ASN A 139 -11.64 7.63 7.80
C ASN A 139 -11.66 6.11 7.58
N LEU A 140 -10.64 5.54 6.93
CA LEU A 140 -10.47 4.08 6.82
C LEU A 140 -10.36 3.43 8.21
N CYS A 141 -9.57 4.02 9.12
CA CYS A 141 -9.47 3.55 10.51
C CYS A 141 -10.84 3.58 11.19
N LYS A 142 -11.58 4.70 11.08
CA LYS A 142 -12.92 4.88 11.68
C LYS A 142 -13.93 3.89 11.09
N ALA A 143 -13.83 3.58 9.80
CA ALA A 143 -14.68 2.62 9.11
C ALA A 143 -14.35 1.15 9.45
N GLY A 144 -13.24 0.90 10.16
CA GLY A 144 -12.79 -0.45 10.50
C GLY A 144 -12.17 -1.20 9.33
N PHE A 145 -11.62 -0.48 8.33
CA PHE A 145 -10.84 -1.11 7.27
C PHE A 145 -9.63 -1.83 7.86
N ARG A 146 -9.40 -3.07 7.41
CA ARG A 146 -8.21 -3.83 7.79
C ARG A 146 -7.85 -4.90 6.77
N ALA A 147 -6.64 -4.82 6.24
CA ALA A 147 -6.02 -5.86 5.43
C ALA A 147 -5.20 -6.83 6.29
N ASP A 148 -4.88 -8.00 5.78
CA ASP A 148 -3.94 -8.90 6.44
C ASP A 148 -2.49 -8.41 6.26
N ALA A 149 -2.16 -7.92 5.07
CA ALA A 149 -0.86 -7.35 4.74
C ALA A 149 -0.97 -6.01 3.99
N MET A 150 -0.03 -5.11 4.22
CA MET A 150 0.14 -3.87 3.48
C MET A 150 1.60 -3.67 3.07
N LEU A 151 1.82 -3.16 1.85
CA LEU A 151 3.12 -2.76 1.34
C LEU A 151 3.13 -1.22 1.19
N GLU A 152 4.13 -0.56 1.76
CA GLU A 152 4.30 0.90 1.66
C GLU A 152 5.72 1.24 1.19
N LEU A 153 5.94 1.04 -0.12
CA LEU A 153 7.28 1.01 -0.70
C LEU A 153 7.67 2.36 -1.29
N SER A 154 8.42 3.18 -0.54
CA SER A 154 8.81 4.54 -0.96
C SER A 154 7.61 5.46 -1.23
N VAL A 155 6.49 5.29 -0.54
CA VAL A 155 5.27 6.10 -0.77
C VAL A 155 4.98 7.10 0.36
N VAL A 156 5.33 6.77 1.61
CA VAL A 156 4.86 7.51 2.80
C VAL A 156 5.19 9.00 2.75
N HIS A 157 6.38 9.36 2.26
CA HIS A 157 6.79 10.75 2.15
C HIS A 157 6.06 11.54 1.07
N HIS A 158 5.53 10.88 0.04
CA HIS A 158 4.66 11.51 -0.94
C HIS A 158 3.27 11.78 -0.36
N ILE A 159 2.75 10.83 0.41
CA ILE A 159 1.49 11.01 1.16
C ILE A 159 1.65 12.16 2.16
N ASP A 160 2.69 12.12 2.99
CA ASP A 160 2.99 13.16 3.97
C ASP A 160 3.05 14.56 3.34
N GLY A 161 3.69 14.67 2.18
CA GLY A 161 3.85 15.93 1.45
C GLY A 161 2.54 16.61 1.04
N ILE A 162 1.43 15.86 0.92
CA ILE A 162 0.11 16.41 0.59
C ILE A 162 -0.82 16.57 1.80
N CYS A 163 -0.37 16.21 3.01
CA CYS A 163 -1.21 16.14 4.21
C CYS A 163 -1.19 17.39 5.10
N GLY A 164 -0.37 18.39 4.80
CA GLY A 164 -0.17 19.55 5.69
C GLY A 164 -1.45 20.29 6.10
N ALA A 165 -2.42 20.41 5.19
CA ALA A 165 -3.73 20.99 5.50
C ALA A 165 -4.56 20.11 6.45
N GLY A 166 -4.51 18.78 6.29
CA GLY A 166 -5.17 17.82 7.18
C GLY A 166 -4.59 17.88 8.60
N TYR A 167 -3.26 17.93 8.71
CA TYR A 167 -2.58 18.11 10.00
C TYR A 167 -3.03 19.38 10.71
N SER A 168 -3.07 20.49 9.97
CA SER A 168 -3.49 21.79 10.51
C SER A 168 -4.95 21.78 10.99
N ARG A 169 -5.87 21.14 10.23
CA ARG A 169 -7.27 20.96 10.65
C ARG A 169 -7.41 20.15 11.93
N ALA A 170 -6.57 19.15 12.11
CA ALA A 170 -6.52 18.34 13.34
C ALA A 170 -5.79 19.02 14.50
N GLY A 171 -5.28 20.25 14.31
CA GLY A 171 -4.52 20.98 15.33
C GLY A 171 -3.13 20.38 15.61
N LEU A 172 -2.56 19.65 14.65
CA LEU A 172 -1.27 18.98 14.77
C LEU A 172 -0.16 19.80 14.09
N GLY A 173 1.02 19.81 14.71
CA GLY A 173 2.24 20.24 14.04
C GLY A 173 2.67 19.24 12.97
N GLN A 174 3.69 19.60 12.19
CA GLN A 174 4.14 18.75 11.07
C GLN A 174 4.67 17.40 11.56
N VAL A 175 5.48 17.37 12.62
CA VAL A 175 6.02 16.12 13.19
C VAL A 175 4.90 15.24 13.75
N GLU A 176 4.00 15.81 14.53
CA GLU A 176 2.88 15.09 15.13
C GLU A 176 1.91 14.57 14.07
N GLY A 177 1.62 15.39 13.05
CA GLY A 177 0.79 15.04 11.92
C GLY A 177 1.36 13.86 11.13
N SER A 178 2.64 13.89 10.77
CA SER A 178 3.30 12.79 10.04
C SER A 178 3.34 11.50 10.86
N LEU A 179 3.62 11.57 12.16
CA LEU A 179 3.58 10.38 13.02
C LEU A 179 2.16 9.82 13.15
N ALA A 180 1.15 10.69 13.30
CA ALA A 180 -0.24 10.30 13.33
C ALA A 180 -0.69 9.66 12.01
N LEU A 181 -0.22 10.16 10.87
CA LEU A 181 -0.43 9.55 9.55
C LEU A 181 0.14 8.14 9.51
N ILE A 182 1.44 7.97 9.84
CA ILE A 182 2.10 6.65 9.80
C ILE A 182 1.41 5.69 10.78
N ALA A 183 1.09 6.14 11.99
CA ALA A 183 0.34 5.33 12.96
C ALA A 183 -1.08 5.00 12.49
N GLY A 184 -1.72 5.88 11.71
CA GLY A 184 -2.99 5.61 11.05
C GLY A 184 -2.85 4.48 10.03
N ILE A 185 -1.85 4.55 9.15
CA ILE A 185 -1.53 3.51 8.17
C ILE A 185 -1.26 2.17 8.86
N LEU A 186 -0.45 2.16 9.93
CA LEU A 186 -0.14 0.94 10.71
C LEU A 186 -1.37 0.29 11.36
N ARG A 187 -2.49 1.00 11.53
CA ARG A 187 -3.73 0.40 12.05
C ARG A 187 -4.52 -0.33 10.97
N LEU A 188 -4.24 -0.07 9.69
CA LEU A 188 -4.97 -0.59 8.55
C LEU A 188 -4.55 -2.01 8.15
N ALA A 189 -3.51 -2.60 8.74
CA ALA A 189 -3.18 -4.00 8.54
C ALA A 189 -2.55 -4.67 9.78
N ASP A 190 -2.40 -5.99 9.72
CA ASP A 190 -1.67 -6.77 10.75
C ASP A 190 -0.19 -6.93 10.45
N VAL A 191 0.14 -6.94 9.15
CA VAL A 191 1.50 -7.08 8.63
C VAL A 191 1.79 -5.90 7.72
N HIS A 192 2.88 -5.19 7.96
CA HIS A 192 3.35 -4.12 7.08
C HIS A 192 4.74 -4.43 6.55
N VAL A 193 4.97 -4.13 5.28
CA VAL A 193 6.30 -4.08 4.69
C VAL A 193 6.56 -2.63 4.25
N LEU A 194 7.27 -1.92 5.10
CA LEU A 194 7.42 -0.47 5.05
C LEU A 194 8.84 -0.08 4.63
N GLU A 195 8.95 0.81 3.65
CA GLU A 195 10.20 1.44 3.22
C GLU A 195 10.09 2.96 3.39
N LEU A 196 10.83 3.52 4.36
CA LEU A 196 10.95 4.97 4.52
C LEU A 196 12.16 5.51 3.74
N PRO A 197 12.06 6.73 3.21
CA PRO A 197 13.19 7.36 2.54
C PRO A 197 14.26 7.85 3.53
N ASP A 198 15.49 7.96 3.03
CA ASP A 198 16.54 8.73 3.69
C ASP A 198 16.32 10.25 3.51
N ARG A 199 17.22 11.09 4.03
CA ARG A 199 17.23 12.54 3.77
C ARG A 199 17.39 12.82 2.26
N PRO A 200 16.81 13.92 1.74
CA PRO A 200 16.12 15.00 2.46
C PRO A 200 14.62 14.76 2.69
N TRP A 201 14.08 13.60 2.33
CA TRP A 201 12.66 13.32 2.51
C TRP A 201 12.35 13.07 3.99
N LEU A 202 11.21 13.57 4.47
CA LEU A 202 10.81 13.51 5.89
C LEU A 202 11.87 14.14 6.82
N GLU A 203 12.55 15.21 6.39
CA GLU A 203 13.61 15.86 7.16
C GLU A 203 13.20 16.17 8.59
N HIS A 204 11.99 16.70 8.80
CA HIS A 204 11.44 17.02 10.12
C HIS A 204 11.35 15.80 11.05
N LEU A 205 11.12 14.60 10.51
CA LEU A 205 11.12 13.36 11.28
C LEU A 205 12.54 12.85 11.52
N HIS A 206 13.42 12.93 10.52
CA HIS A 206 14.83 12.56 10.69
C HIS A 206 15.55 13.45 11.71
N ASP A 207 15.24 14.74 11.75
CA ASP A 207 15.77 15.67 12.76
C ASP A 207 15.32 15.29 14.17
N ARG A 208 14.08 14.79 14.31
CA ARG A 208 13.51 14.44 15.60
C ARG A 208 13.94 13.06 16.10
N PHE A 209 14.00 12.06 15.22
CA PHE A 209 14.16 10.63 15.57
C PHE A 209 15.46 10.01 15.07
N GLY A 210 16.24 10.72 14.26
CA GLY A 210 17.60 10.37 13.85
C GLY A 210 17.72 9.25 12.80
N SER A 211 16.73 8.38 12.65
CA SER A 211 16.79 7.26 11.69
C SER A 211 15.38 6.78 11.26
N PRO A 212 15.26 6.11 10.10
CA PRO A 212 14.03 5.44 9.69
C PRO A 212 13.46 4.53 10.78
N ARG A 213 14.31 3.73 11.42
CA ARG A 213 13.90 2.84 12.51
C ARG A 213 13.28 3.60 13.68
N GLY A 214 13.90 4.71 14.11
CA GLY A 214 13.38 5.55 15.20
C GLY A 214 12.02 6.17 14.87
N ILE A 215 11.82 6.58 13.60
CA ILE A 215 10.52 7.08 13.12
C ILE A 215 9.45 5.99 13.20
N ILE A 216 9.78 4.78 12.73
CA ILE A 216 8.87 3.63 12.74
C ILE A 216 8.51 3.24 14.18
N ASP A 217 9.49 3.12 15.09
CA ASP A 217 9.23 2.79 16.49
C ASP A 217 8.32 3.84 17.16
N ALA A 218 8.53 5.13 16.88
CA ALA A 218 7.69 6.21 17.40
C ALA A 218 6.25 6.13 16.88
N ALA A 219 6.05 5.94 15.57
CA ALA A 219 4.72 5.79 14.99
C ALA A 219 4.01 4.51 15.48
N ALA A 220 4.74 3.39 15.61
CA ALA A 220 4.22 2.14 16.14
C ALA A 220 3.74 2.31 17.59
N ALA A 221 4.48 3.03 18.44
CA ALA A 221 4.06 3.31 19.82
C ALA A 221 2.72 4.07 19.88
N LEU A 222 2.48 5.01 18.96
CA LEU A 222 1.22 5.75 18.89
C LEU A 222 0.01 4.90 18.51
N THR A 223 0.21 3.69 17.95
CA THR A 223 -0.90 2.78 17.65
C THR A 223 -1.56 2.24 18.92
N GLY A 224 -0.83 2.21 20.04
CA GLY A 224 -1.24 1.52 21.28
C GLY A 224 -1.13 0.00 21.19
N GLU A 225 -0.57 -0.54 20.10
CA GLU A 225 -0.36 -1.98 19.89
C GLU A 225 1.11 -2.36 20.06
N ALA A 226 1.35 -3.65 20.33
CA ALA A 226 2.70 -4.19 20.39
C ALA A 226 3.10 -4.74 19.01
N TRP A 227 4.25 -4.30 18.52
CA TRP A 227 4.76 -4.65 17.19
C TRP A 227 6.09 -5.41 17.28
N ASP A 228 6.23 -6.43 16.44
CA ASP A 228 7.52 -7.04 16.12
C ASP A 228 8.09 -6.41 14.87
N LEU A 229 9.35 -5.96 14.92
CA LEU A 229 10.01 -5.27 13.83
C LEU A 229 11.29 -6.00 13.41
N GLU A 230 11.40 -6.29 12.12
CA GLU A 230 12.54 -6.99 11.50
C GLU A 230 12.99 -6.24 10.25
N LYS A 231 14.29 -6.03 10.08
CA LYS A 231 14.82 -5.50 8.81
C LYS A 231 14.92 -6.64 7.80
N LEU A 232 14.20 -6.52 6.68
CA LEU A 232 14.18 -7.53 5.62
C LEU A 232 15.30 -7.34 4.59
N TYR A 233 15.57 -6.08 4.24
CA TYR A 233 16.43 -5.75 3.11
C TYR A 233 16.98 -4.32 3.25
N SER A 234 18.07 -4.03 2.56
CA SER A 234 18.58 -2.67 2.40
C SER A 234 19.29 -2.53 1.06
N ASN A 235 19.14 -1.37 0.42
CA ASN A 235 19.88 -1.02 -0.78
C ASN A 235 20.25 0.47 -0.79
N GLU A 236 21.26 0.80 -1.59
CA GLU A 236 21.65 2.18 -1.86
C GLU A 236 20.92 2.67 -3.11
N TRP A 237 19.96 3.57 -2.92
CA TRP A 237 19.28 4.27 -4.02
C TRP A 237 18.64 5.56 -3.49
N LEU A 238 19.19 6.69 -3.93
CA LEU A 238 18.84 8.01 -3.38
C LEU A 238 18.91 8.01 -1.84
N GLY A 239 20.08 7.62 -1.33
CA GLY A 239 20.33 7.34 0.09
C GLY A 239 20.16 5.86 0.46
N THR A 240 20.39 5.54 1.73
CA THR A 240 20.19 4.18 2.25
C THR A 240 18.70 3.94 2.42
N ARG A 241 18.16 2.94 1.73
CA ARG A 241 16.76 2.52 1.85
C ARG A 241 16.69 1.21 2.62
N GLU A 242 16.04 1.24 3.76
CA GLU A 242 15.80 0.04 4.57
C GLU A 242 14.35 -0.41 4.42
N LEU A 243 14.17 -1.70 4.18
CA LEU A 243 12.87 -2.35 4.11
C LEU A 243 12.60 -3.06 5.43
N TRP A 244 11.52 -2.68 6.10
CA TRP A 244 11.16 -3.19 7.42
C TRP A 244 9.87 -4.00 7.35
N LEU A 245 9.86 -5.16 8.01
CA LEU A 245 8.67 -5.93 8.34
C LEU A 245 8.18 -5.51 9.72
N LEU A 246 6.91 -5.17 9.81
CA LEU A 246 6.21 -4.97 11.07
C LEU A 246 5.08 -6.00 11.19
N ARG A 247 4.95 -6.61 12.36
CA ARG A 247 3.85 -7.55 12.66
C ARG A 247 3.19 -7.18 13.98
N SER A 248 1.87 -7.00 13.96
CA SER A 248 1.11 -6.81 15.20
C SER A 248 1.13 -8.11 16.00
N ARG A 249 1.47 -8.02 17.29
CA ARG A 249 1.42 -9.17 18.22
C ARG A 249 0.00 -9.54 18.63
N CYS A 250 -0.97 -8.67 18.35
CA CYS A 250 -2.38 -8.90 18.62
C CYS A 250 -3.17 -8.81 17.32
N PRO A 251 -3.01 -9.78 16.40
CA PRO A 251 -3.70 -9.73 15.14
C PRO A 251 -5.21 -9.76 15.38
N ARG A 252 -5.90 -8.69 14.97
CA ARG A 252 -7.36 -8.62 15.10
C ARG A 252 -7.96 -9.32 13.89
N ARG A 253 -8.98 -10.15 14.14
CA ARG A 253 -9.74 -10.76 13.05
C ARG A 253 -10.33 -9.67 12.17
N SER A 254 -10.04 -9.71 10.87
CA SER A 254 -10.71 -8.87 9.89
C SER A 254 -12.23 -9.01 10.06
N ALA A 255 -12.92 -7.87 10.03
CA ALA A 255 -14.37 -7.85 10.14
C ALA A 255 -14.98 -8.64 8.97
N LYS A 256 -16.20 -9.17 9.15
CA LYS A 256 -16.88 -9.96 8.10
C LYS A 256 -17.29 -9.11 6.87
N THR A 257 -17.05 -7.81 6.89
CA THR A 257 -17.27 -6.92 5.74
C THR A 257 -16.35 -7.33 4.60
N SER A 258 -16.87 -7.35 3.39
CA SER A 258 -16.06 -7.64 2.20
C SER A 258 -14.93 -6.62 2.09
N PHE A 259 -13.69 -7.08 1.99
CA PHE A 259 -12.51 -6.22 1.82
C PHE A 259 -12.70 -5.20 0.68
N ARG A 260 -13.38 -5.59 -0.40
CA ARG A 260 -13.71 -4.72 -1.54
C ARG A 260 -14.63 -3.55 -1.21
N SER A 261 -15.46 -3.64 -0.17
CA SER A 261 -16.45 -2.58 0.11
C SER A 261 -15.85 -1.26 0.60
N PHE A 262 -14.55 -1.26 0.92
CA PHE A 262 -13.83 -0.06 1.35
C PHE A 262 -13.26 0.75 0.19
N PHE A 263 -13.25 0.20 -1.02
CA PHE A 263 -12.75 0.85 -2.22
C PHE A 263 -13.94 1.30 -3.08
N PRO A 264 -14.18 2.61 -3.26
CA PRO A 264 -15.29 3.10 -4.07
C PRO A 264 -15.24 2.61 -5.52
N LEU A 265 -14.05 2.39 -6.06
CA LEU A 265 -13.83 1.83 -7.38
C LEU A 265 -12.67 0.85 -7.35
N LEU A 266 -12.93 -0.38 -7.79
CA LEU A 266 -11.91 -1.38 -8.06
C LEU A 266 -11.95 -1.71 -9.54
N LEU A 267 -10.82 -1.54 -10.20
CA LEU A 267 -10.66 -1.84 -11.61
C LEU A 267 -10.10 -3.26 -11.74
N PRO A 268 -10.91 -4.24 -12.18
CA PRO A 268 -10.37 -5.43 -12.81
C PRO A 268 -9.76 -5.02 -14.17
N CYS A 269 -8.89 -5.86 -14.74
CA CYS A 269 -8.20 -5.62 -16.03
C CYS A 269 -8.98 -4.83 -17.11
N ASP A 270 -8.26 -4.01 -17.90
CA ASP A 270 -8.64 -3.36 -19.18
C ASP A 270 -9.99 -2.62 -19.32
N ASP A 271 -10.85 -2.57 -18.31
CA ASP A 271 -12.20 -1.95 -18.38
C ASP A 271 -12.18 -0.41 -18.27
N LEU A 272 -11.12 0.23 -18.75
CA LEU A 272 -10.98 1.69 -18.73
C LEU A 272 -11.87 2.40 -19.75
N GLU A 273 -12.24 1.72 -20.85
CA GLU A 273 -13.10 2.32 -21.88
C GLU A 273 -14.50 2.62 -21.31
N ALA A 274 -15.00 1.80 -20.38
CA ALA A 274 -16.26 2.04 -19.68
C ALA A 274 -16.23 3.28 -18.78
N LEU A 275 -15.06 3.69 -18.28
CA LEU A 275 -14.91 4.88 -17.44
C LEU A 275 -14.82 6.18 -18.25
N ALA A 276 -14.51 6.09 -19.55
CA ALA A 276 -14.38 7.25 -20.43
C ALA A 276 -15.73 7.77 -20.95
N ASP A 277 -16.73 6.89 -21.07
CA ASP A 277 -18.06 7.23 -21.59
C ASP A 277 -19.05 7.69 -20.50
N ASP A 278 -18.75 7.42 -19.22
CA ASP A 278 -19.67 7.71 -18.14
C ASP A 278 -19.39 9.07 -17.50
N GLY A 279 -20.12 10.10 -17.96
CA GLY A 279 -20.38 11.33 -17.19
C GLY A 279 -21.06 11.07 -15.83
N ALA A 280 -21.26 9.80 -15.44
CA ALA A 280 -21.81 9.32 -14.18
C ALA A 280 -20.79 9.19 -13.05
N LEU A 281 -19.47 9.23 -13.32
CA LEU A 281 -18.48 9.57 -12.30
C LEU A 281 -18.50 11.08 -12.07
N GLY A 282 -19.69 11.62 -11.76
CA GLY A 282 -19.86 13.01 -11.40
C GLY A 282 -18.81 13.40 -10.37
N GLU A 283 -18.23 14.59 -10.54
CA GLU A 283 -17.38 15.20 -9.54
C GLU A 283 -18.01 14.91 -8.18
N ARG A 284 -17.37 14.05 -7.37
CA ARG A 284 -17.73 13.99 -5.96
C ARG A 284 -17.48 15.43 -5.52
N ALA A 285 -18.58 16.17 -5.34
CA ALA A 285 -18.55 17.45 -4.67
C ALA A 285 -17.70 17.20 -3.43
N ASP A 286 -16.58 17.91 -3.34
CA ASP A 286 -15.66 17.84 -2.23
C ASP A 286 -16.51 17.64 -0.97
N ALA A 287 -16.46 16.45 -0.38
CA ALA A 287 -17.08 16.22 0.92
C ALA A 287 -16.29 16.96 2.02
N GLY A 288 -15.44 17.92 1.64
CA GLY A 288 -15.05 19.09 2.41
C GLY A 288 -16.18 20.09 2.63
N GLY A 289 -17.44 19.66 2.61
CA GLY A 289 -18.45 20.34 3.40
C GLY A 289 -17.95 20.36 4.84
N ASP A 290 -17.93 21.55 5.44
CA ASP A 290 -17.66 21.81 6.86
C ASP A 290 -18.27 20.71 7.73
N SER A 291 -17.54 19.61 7.90
CA SER A 291 -17.88 18.62 8.91
C SER A 291 -17.54 19.34 10.20
N PRO A 292 -18.54 19.68 11.03
CA PRO A 292 -18.27 20.37 12.29
C PRO A 292 -17.22 19.54 13.01
N ALA A 293 -16.14 20.20 13.47
CA ALA A 293 -15.05 19.54 14.19
C ALA A 293 -15.64 18.50 15.14
N VAL A 294 -15.50 17.22 14.80
CA VAL A 294 -16.20 16.16 15.50
C VAL A 294 -15.53 16.07 16.88
N PRO A 295 -16.27 16.09 18.00
CA PRO A 295 -15.70 16.09 19.35
C PRO A 295 -14.77 14.91 19.70
N GLY A 296 -14.49 13.99 18.76
CA GLY A 296 -13.53 12.91 18.89
C GLY A 296 -12.12 13.20 18.37
N ASP A 297 -11.91 14.20 17.49
CA ASP A 297 -10.58 14.45 16.90
C ASP A 297 -9.63 15.10 17.92
N ALA A 298 -10.14 15.92 18.84
CA ALA A 298 -9.37 16.44 19.97
C ALA A 298 -9.00 15.35 20.99
N ALA A 299 -9.85 14.33 21.18
CA ALA A 299 -9.55 13.21 22.07
C ALA A 299 -8.52 12.25 21.45
N PHE A 300 -8.58 12.03 20.14
CA PHE A 300 -7.56 11.30 19.38
C PHE A 300 -6.23 12.06 19.35
N ALA A 301 -6.25 13.36 19.04
CA ALA A 301 -5.07 14.22 19.12
C ALA A 301 -4.52 14.28 20.55
N SER A 302 -5.37 14.36 21.58
CA SER A 302 -4.94 14.30 22.97
C SER A 302 -4.32 12.95 23.34
N GLN A 303 -4.84 11.81 22.84
CA GLN A 303 -4.21 10.50 23.04
C GLN A 303 -2.84 10.40 22.34
N VAL A 304 -2.67 11.05 21.20
CA VAL A 304 -1.38 11.17 20.51
C VAL A 304 -0.40 12.08 21.28
N LEU A 305 -0.91 13.09 21.99
CA LEU A 305 -0.09 14.10 22.67
C LEU A 305 0.18 13.83 24.16
N THR A 306 -0.53 12.90 24.81
CA THR A 306 -0.37 12.59 26.25
C THR A 306 0.14 11.16 26.53
N GLY A 307 0.74 10.51 25.53
CA GLY A 307 1.51 9.27 25.70
C GLY A 307 2.94 9.52 26.14
#